data_AF-A0AAW1SPN0-F1
#
_entry.id   AF-A0AAW1SPN0-F1
#
_cell.length_a   1.000
_cell.length_b   1.000
_cell.length_c   1.000
_cell.angle_alpha   90.00
_cell.angle_beta   90.00
_cell.angle_gamma   90.00
#
_symmetry.space_group_name_H-M   'P 1'
#
loop_
_entity.id
_entity.type
_entity.pdbx_description
1 polymer ?
#
loop_
_entity_poly.entity_id
_entity_poly.type
_entity_poly.pdbx_seq_one_letter_code
_entity_poly.pdbx_strand_id
1 'polypeptide(L)'
;MTTVGQRLSGIWNHPAGPKTIHFWAPTFKWAISLANIADFQRPAEQVSYPQQLAVTATGLIWSRFSFVITPVNYNLFAVNAAMATTGLYQLSRKAASDMSTGGPAEAA
;
A
#
# COMPACT_ATOMS: atom_id res chain seq x y z
N MET A 1 -16.76 23.83 -21.06
CA MET A 1 -15.44 23.80 -20.38
C MET A 1 -15.65 24.18 -18.92
N THR A 2 -15.47 23.27 -17.97
CA THR A 2 -15.59 23.59 -16.52
C THR A 2 -14.40 24.42 -16.08
N THR A 3 -14.64 25.57 -15.46
CA THR A 3 -13.56 26.45 -14.97
C THR A 3 -12.85 25.84 -13.77
N VAL A 4 -11.58 26.18 -13.55
CA VAL A 4 -10.75 25.68 -12.44
C VAL A 4 -11.46 25.88 -11.08
N GLY A 5 -12.16 27.01 -10.90
CA GLY A 5 -12.95 27.28 -9.69
C GLY A 5 -14.09 26.28 -9.43
N GLN A 6 -14.76 25.81 -10.47
CA GLN A 6 -15.82 24.79 -10.34
C GLN A 6 -15.24 23.41 -9.98
N ARG A 7 -14.05 23.08 -10.48
CA ARG A 7 -13.34 21.83 -10.12
C ARG A 7 -12.91 21.83 -8.65
N LEU A 8 -12.37 22.94 -8.16
CA LEU A 8 -11.94 23.08 -6.77
C LEU A 8 -13.12 23.00 -5.78
N SER A 9 -14.24 23.67 -6.09
CA SER A 9 -15.48 23.55 -5.29
C SER A 9 -16.01 22.12 -5.25
N GLY A 10 -15.94 21.39 -6.37
CA GLY A 10 -16.34 20.00 -6.45
C GLY A 10 -15.50 19.06 -5.57
N ILE A 11 -14.18 19.25 -5.54
CA ILE A 11 -13.27 18.48 -4.67
C ILE A 11 -13.51 18.83 -3.18
N TRP A 12 -13.73 20.11 -2.87
CA TRP A 12 -13.93 20.61 -1.50
C TRP A 12 -15.24 20.14 -0.87
N ASN A 13 -16.29 19.96 -1.67
CA ASN A 13 -17.61 19.51 -1.20
C ASN A 13 -17.85 18.01 -1.44
N HIS A 14 -16.85 17.26 -1.90
CA HIS A 14 -16.97 15.82 -2.08
C HIS A 14 -17.24 15.13 -0.72
N PRO A 15 -18.15 14.14 -0.64
CA PRO A 15 -18.50 13.49 0.64
C PRO A 15 -17.33 12.65 1.22
N ALA A 16 -16.36 12.25 0.40
CA ALA A 16 -15.05 11.75 0.83
C ALA A 16 -13.90 12.76 0.64
N GLY A 17 -14.22 14.06 0.62
CA GLY A 17 -13.29 15.16 0.36
C GLY A 17 -12.52 15.62 1.61
N PRO A 18 -11.71 16.68 1.48
CA PRO A 18 -10.78 17.14 2.53
C PRO A 18 -11.42 17.55 3.87
N LYS A 19 -12.75 17.74 3.88
CA LYS A 19 -13.51 18.05 5.10
C LYS A 19 -13.82 16.83 5.96
N THR A 20 -13.60 15.61 5.46
CA THR A 20 -14.05 14.39 6.14
C THR A 20 -12.88 13.50 6.55
N ILE A 21 -13.11 12.69 7.58
CA ILE A 21 -12.12 11.70 8.05
C ILE A 21 -11.75 10.69 6.97
N HIS A 22 -12.64 10.47 6.00
CA HIS A 22 -12.41 9.61 4.85
C HIS A 22 -11.26 10.10 3.97
N PHE A 23 -10.91 11.39 3.98
CA PHE A 23 -9.72 11.87 3.28
C PHE A 23 -8.46 11.74 4.15
N TRP A 24 -8.51 12.22 5.39
CA TRP A 24 -7.34 12.32 6.26
C TRP A 24 -6.84 10.96 6.76
N ALA A 25 -7.72 10.04 7.14
CA ALA A 25 -7.29 8.74 7.65
C ALA A 25 -6.49 7.92 6.61
N PRO A 26 -6.93 7.79 5.34
CA PRO A 26 -6.10 7.20 4.30
C PRO A 26 -4.83 8.00 4.01
N THR A 27 -4.89 9.33 4.10
CA THR A 27 -3.71 10.19 3.89
C THR A 27 -2.60 9.89 4.89
N PHE A 28 -2.91 9.73 6.17
CA PHE A 28 -1.92 9.32 7.17
C PHE A 28 -1.42 7.89 6.97
N LYS A 29 -2.29 6.99 6.49
CA LYS A 29 -1.92 5.60 6.22
C LYS A 29 -0.81 5.47 5.15
N TRP A 30 -0.64 6.46 4.26
CA TRP A 30 0.47 6.49 3.30
C TRP A 30 1.85 6.45 3.97
N ALA A 31 1.99 6.87 5.22
CA ALA A 31 3.24 6.73 5.97
C ALA A 31 3.72 5.28 6.03
N ILE A 32 2.80 4.30 6.09
CA ILE A 32 3.14 2.87 6.10
C ILE A 32 3.77 2.46 4.76
N SER A 33 3.15 2.85 3.65
CA SER A 33 3.68 2.56 2.32
C SER A 33 5.02 3.25 2.08
N LEU A 34 5.18 4.49 2.53
CA LEU A 34 6.44 5.23 2.43
C LEU A 34 7.56 4.58 3.26
N ALA A 35 7.27 4.15 4.48
CA ALA A 35 8.21 3.39 5.31
C ALA A 35 8.61 2.07 4.63
N ASN A 36 7.63 1.36 4.05
CA ASN A 36 7.88 0.11 3.33
C ASN A 36 8.79 0.34 2.11
N ILE A 37 8.61 1.45 1.37
CA ILE A 37 9.48 1.86 0.26
C ILE A 37 10.88 2.25 0.77
N ALA A 38 11.00 2.97 1.87
CA ALA A 38 12.30 3.31 2.45
C ALA A 38 13.09 2.04 2.85
N ASP A 39 12.39 1.01 3.34
CA ASP A 39 12.97 -0.30 3.63
C ASP A 39 13.42 -1.07 2.37
N PHE A 40 13.23 -0.55 1.15
CA PHE A 40 13.73 -1.18 -0.08
C PHE A 40 15.26 -1.21 -0.14
N GLN A 41 15.91 -0.26 0.53
CA GLN A 41 17.38 -0.20 0.60
C GLN A 41 17.97 -1.14 1.65
N ARG A 42 17.15 -1.75 2.51
CA ARG A 42 17.63 -2.67 3.54
C ARG A 42 17.95 -4.05 2.96
N PRO A 43 18.97 -4.74 3.50
CA PRO A 43 19.30 -6.10 3.07
C PRO A 43 18.08 -7.03 3.15
N ALA A 44 17.86 -7.82 2.10
CA ALA A 44 16.70 -8.71 1.99
C ALA A 44 16.62 -9.77 3.10
N GLU A 45 17.77 -10.16 3.66
CA GLU A 45 17.87 -11.08 4.79
C GLU A 45 17.14 -10.55 6.04
N GLN A 46 17.17 -9.22 6.27
CA GLN A 46 16.52 -8.58 7.41
C GLN A 46 15.02 -8.37 7.21
N VAL A 47 14.49 -8.64 6.01
CA VAL A 47 13.06 -8.52 5.72
C VAL A 47 12.32 -9.71 6.33
N SER A 48 11.24 -9.46 7.07
CA SER A 48 10.44 -10.50 7.72
C SER A 48 9.33 -11.03 6.79
N TYR A 49 9.32 -12.34 6.52
CA TYR A 49 8.27 -12.99 5.70
C TYR A 49 6.87 -12.81 6.29
N PRO A 50 6.60 -13.13 7.58
CA PRO A 50 5.27 -12.96 8.15
C PRO A 50 4.76 -11.52 8.07
N GLN A 51 5.65 -10.54 8.29
CA GLN A 51 5.29 -9.13 8.23
C GLN A 51 4.90 -8.71 6.81
N GLN A 52 5.71 -9.04 5.80
CA GLN A 52 5.42 -8.65 4.42
C GLN A 52 4.24 -9.42 3.83
N LEU A 53 4.02 -10.67 4.25
CA LEU A 53 2.80 -11.42 3.94
C LEU A 53 1.58 -10.74 4.55
N ALA A 54 1.63 -10.34 5.82
CA ALA A 54 0.53 -9.64 6.46
C ALA A 54 0.23 -8.29 5.78
N VAL A 55 1.25 -7.49 5.46
CA VAL A 55 1.10 -6.21 4.73
C VAL A 55 0.47 -6.45 3.35
N THR A 56 0.93 -7.47 2.63
CA THR A 56 0.41 -7.82 1.31
C THR A 56 -1.05 -8.26 1.38
N ALA A 57 -1.35 -9.24 2.24
CA ALA A 57 -2.69 -9.82 2.38
C ALA A 57 -3.69 -8.77 2.83
N THR A 58 -3.34 -7.98 3.84
CA THR A 58 -4.21 -6.89 4.32
C THR A 58 -4.40 -5.83 3.22
N GLY A 59 -3.36 -5.44 2.49
CA GLY A 59 -3.48 -4.53 1.35
C GLY A 59 -4.46 -5.02 0.29
N LEU A 60 -4.39 -6.30 -0.10
CA LEU A 60 -5.32 -6.89 -1.09
C LEU A 60 -6.77 -6.93 -0.59
N ILE A 61 -6.97 -7.41 0.64
CA ILE A 61 -8.31 -7.52 1.25
C ILE A 61 -8.97 -6.15 1.34
N TRP A 62 -8.25 -5.17 1.89
CA TRP A 62 -8.78 -3.82 2.07
C TRP A 62 -8.93 -3.04 0.75
N SER A 63 -8.17 -3.40 -0.29
CA SER A 63 -8.39 -2.86 -1.64
C SER A 63 -9.77 -3.22 -2.16
N ARG A 64 -10.23 -4.47 -1.97
CA ARG A 64 -11.59 -4.89 -2.34
C ARG A 64 -12.66 -4.14 -1.55
N PHE A 65 -12.50 -4.05 -0.22
CA PHE A 65 -13.48 -3.38 0.64
C PHE A 65 -13.58 -1.87 0.41
N SER A 66 -12.54 -1.23 -0.14
CA SER A 66 -12.55 0.21 -0.44
C SER A 66 -13.64 0.62 -1.45
N PHE A 67 -14.08 -0.31 -2.30
CA PHE A 67 -15.18 -0.10 -3.25
C PHE A 67 -16.57 -0.44 -2.69
N VAL A 68 -16.64 -1.14 -1.56
CA VAL A 68 -17.91 -1.48 -0.90
C VAL A 68 -18.40 -0.33 -0.01
N ILE A 69 -17.47 0.49 0.50
CA ILE A 69 -17.79 1.66 1.33
C ILE A 69 -18.49 2.72 0.46
N THR A 70 -19.60 3.27 0.97
CA THR A 70 -20.35 4.34 0.31
C THR A 70 -20.20 5.66 1.09
N PRO A 71 -19.80 6.77 0.45
CA PRO A 71 -19.34 6.86 -0.95
C PRO A 71 -17.97 6.20 -1.16
N VAL A 72 -17.71 5.76 -2.39
CA VAL A 72 -16.45 5.08 -2.76
C VAL A 72 -15.24 5.97 -2.46
N ASN A 73 -14.26 5.42 -1.77
CA ASN A 73 -13.06 6.14 -1.37
C ASN A 73 -11.83 5.65 -2.15
N TYR A 74 -11.50 6.36 -3.23
CA TYR A 74 -10.36 6.04 -4.07
C TYR A 74 -8.99 6.21 -3.38
N ASN A 75 -8.86 7.12 -2.41
CA ASN A 75 -7.60 7.27 -1.65
C ASN A 75 -7.38 6.05 -0.74
N LEU A 76 -8.44 5.56 -0.09
CA LEU A 76 -8.39 4.33 0.69
C LEU A 76 -8.02 3.12 -0.18
N PHE A 77 -8.55 3.03 -1.40
CA PHE A 77 -8.13 2.01 -2.35
C PHE A 77 -6.64 2.15 -2.69
N ALA A 78 -6.20 3.36 -3.07
CA ALA A 78 -4.84 3.61 -3.53
C ALA A 78 -3.79 3.26 -2.46
N VAL A 79 -4.01 3.63 -1.20
CA VAL A 79 -3.06 3.31 -0.12
C VAL A 79 -2.97 1.80 0.15
N ASN A 80 -4.10 1.08 0.11
CA ASN A 80 -4.10 -0.37 0.31
C ASN A 80 -3.48 -1.12 -0.88
N ALA A 81 -3.72 -0.65 -2.10
CA ALA A 81 -3.10 -1.18 -3.30
C ALA A 81 -1.58 -0.95 -3.25
N ALA A 82 -1.13 0.24 -2.87
CA ALA A 82 0.28 0.55 -2.70
C ALA A 82 0.94 -0.36 -1.66
N MET A 83 0.32 -0.56 -0.48
CA MET A 83 0.83 -1.51 0.52
C MET A 83 0.96 -2.94 -0.04
N ALA A 84 -0.04 -3.41 -0.80
CA ALA A 84 0.00 -4.73 -1.41
C ALA A 84 1.17 -4.85 -2.41
N THR A 85 1.34 -3.86 -3.28
CA THR A 85 2.43 -3.83 -4.26
C THR A 85 3.80 -3.76 -3.59
N THR A 86 3.98 -2.91 -2.58
CA THR A 86 5.27 -2.78 -1.88
C THR A 86 5.61 -4.05 -1.10
N GLY A 87 4.60 -4.68 -0.47
CA GLY A 87 4.77 -5.96 0.23
C GLY A 87 5.14 -7.10 -0.71
N LEU A 88 4.49 -7.22 -1.87
CA LEU A 88 4.85 -8.20 -2.92
C LEU A 88 6.27 -7.99 -3.43
N TYR A 89 6.69 -6.74 -3.60
CA TYR A 89 8.05 -6.42 -3.99
C TYR A 89 9.06 -6.86 -2.92
N GLN A 90 8.79 -6.61 -1.63
CA GLN A 90 9.65 -7.10 -0.55
C GLN A 90 9.73 -8.64 -0.50
N LEU A 91 8.61 -9.33 -0.69
CA LEU A 91 8.55 -10.79 -0.71
C LEU A 91 9.34 -11.38 -1.88
N SER A 92 9.16 -10.82 -3.08
CA SER A 92 9.88 -11.28 -4.28
C SER A 92 11.39 -11.05 -4.15
N ARG A 93 11.82 -9.92 -3.59
CA ARG A 93 13.25 -9.68 -3.33
C ARG A 93 13.81 -10.72 -2.34
N LYS A 94 13.07 -11.01 -1.27
CA LYS A 94 13.53 -11.93 -0.23
C LYS A 94 13.65 -13.35 -0.78
N ALA A 95 12.65 -13.80 -1.53
CA ALA A 95 12.68 -15.09 -2.20
C ALA A 95 13.87 -15.20 -3.17
N ALA A 96 14.14 -14.16 -3.96
CA ALA A 96 15.28 -14.14 -4.88
C ALA A 96 16.63 -14.17 -4.13
N SER A 97 16.75 -13.44 -3.02
CA SER A 97 17.95 -13.46 -2.18
C SER A 97 18.18 -14.83 -1.53
N ASP A 98 17.13 -15.46 -0.98
CA ASP A 98 17.22 -16.79 -0.39
C ASP A 98 17.63 -17.84 -1.43
N MET A 99 17.16 -17.75 -2.68
CA MET A 99 17.61 -18.61 -3.78
C MET A 99 19.08 -18.38 -4.17
N SER A 100 19.56 -17.14 -4.09
CA SER A 100 20.96 -16.81 -4.41
C SER A 100 21.94 -17.22 -3.31
N THR A 101 21.49 -17.21 -2.05
CA THR A 101 22.27 -17.69 -0.90
C THR A 101 22.14 -19.21 -0.74
N GLY A 102 21.03 -19.80 -1.21
CA GLY A 102 20.71 -21.22 -1.19
C GLY A 102 21.06 -21.98 -2.48
N GLY A 103 22.30 -21.84 -2.98
CA GLY A 103 22.91 -22.97 -3.70
C GLY A 103 22.88 -24.23 -2.82
N PRO A 104 22.85 -25.46 -3.37
CA PRO A 104 22.48 -26.71 -2.69
C PRO A 104 23.37 -27.05 -1.47
N ALA A 105 23.09 -26.43 -0.32
CA ALA A 105 23.84 -26.60 0.91
C ALA A 105 22.94 -26.78 2.15
N GLU A 106 21.61 -26.80 1.98
CA GLU A 106 20.64 -27.20 3.01
C GLU A 106 19.94 -28.52 2.61
N ALA A 107 20.73 -29.42 2.03
CA ALA A 107 20.36 -30.79 1.70
C ALA A 107 21.45 -31.80 2.12
N ALA A 108 22.31 -31.44 3.09
CA ALA A 108 23.35 -32.29 3.65
C ALA A 108 23.30 -32.26 5.18
#